data_AF-R2XJH4-F1
#
_entry.id   AF-R2XJH4-F1
#
_cell.length_a   1.000
_cell.length_b   1.000
_cell.length_c   1.000
_cell.angle_alpha   90.00
_cell.angle_beta   90.00
_cell.angle_gamma   90.00
#
_symmetry.space_group_name_H-M   'P 1'
#
loop_
_entity.id
_entity.type
_entity.pdbx_description
1 polymer ?
#
loop_
_entity_poly.entity_id
_entity_poly.type
_entity_poly.pdbx_seq_one_letter_code
_entity_poly.pdbx_strand_id
1 'polypeptide(L)'
;MKKKVSGFTLLEMLVVLFVISLLLLLFVPKLINQKESASKKSDAAIAKVVETQIQVYELDFGKTPTREELIDQEYVKKEQYDAYERAQKQPK
;
A
#
# COMPACT_ATOMS: atom_id res chain seq x y z
N MET A 1 43.87 17.49 37.91
CA MET A 1 44.09 16.27 37.08
C MET A 1 43.00 16.20 36.02
N LYS A 2 43.31 16.31 34.72
CA LYS A 2 42.31 16.16 33.64
C LYS A 2 42.10 14.65 33.39
N LYS A 3 40.88 14.15 33.60
CA LYS A 3 40.50 12.79 33.20
C LYS A 3 40.54 12.70 31.67
N LYS A 4 41.34 11.78 31.12
CA LYS A 4 41.23 11.41 29.70
C LYS A 4 39.92 10.65 29.52
N VAL A 5 39.03 11.19 28.68
CA VAL A 5 37.84 10.49 28.23
C VAL A 5 38.27 9.59 27.07
N SER A 6 38.03 8.29 27.17
CA SER A 6 38.20 7.37 26.04
C SER A 6 37.16 7.70 24.97
N GLY A 7 37.60 8.19 23.82
CA GLY A 7 36.74 8.47 22.67
C GLY A 7 36.48 7.21 21.84
N PHE A 8 35.35 7.19 21.14
CA PHE A 8 35.01 6.18 20.14
C PHE A 8 36.10 6.10 19.06
N THR A 9 36.46 4.88 18.67
CA THR A 9 37.41 4.62 17.58
C THR A 9 36.70 4.52 16.23
N LEU A 10 37.43 4.80 15.14
CA LEU A 10 36.91 4.57 13.79
C LEU A 10 36.58 3.09 13.53
N LEU A 11 37.36 2.18 14.13
CA LEU A 11 37.14 0.74 14.01
C LEU A 11 35.78 0.33 14.58
N GLU A 12 35.39 0.87 15.74
CA GLU A 12 34.08 0.61 16.33
C GLU A 12 32.94 1.12 15.44
N MET A 13 33.09 2.30 14.83
CA MET A 13 32.08 2.82 13.91
C MET A 13 31.96 1.97 12.63
N LEU A 14 33.06 1.43 12.12
CA LEU A 14 33.03 0.52 10.97
C LEU A 14 32.27 -0.76 11.28
N VAL A 15 32.51 -1.38 12.45
CA VAL A 15 31.79 -2.59 12.86
C VAL A 15 30.30 -2.31 13.07
N VAL A 16 29.94 -1.14 13.64
CA VAL A 16 28.54 -0.74 13.82
C VAL A 16 27.82 -0.57 12.48
N LEU A 17 28.43 0.16 11.53
CA LEU A 17 27.85 0.35 10.20
C LEU A 17 27.73 -0.97 9.43
N PHE A 18 28.72 -1.86 9.60
CA PHE A 18 28.66 -3.21 9.04
C PHE A 18 27.46 -4.00 9.56
N VAL A 19 27.24 -4.04 10.87
CA VAL A 19 26.06 -4.71 11.46
C VAL A 19 24.75 -4.06 10.99
N ILE A 20 24.66 -2.73 10.96
CA ILE A 20 23.46 -2.01 10.48
C ILE A 20 23.17 -2.37 9.01
N SER A 21 24.19 -2.44 8.15
CA SER A 21 24.01 -2.81 6.75
C SER A 21 23.43 -4.21 6.57
N LEU A 22 23.88 -5.19 7.35
CA LEU A 22 23.36 -6.56 7.33
C LEU A 22 21.89 -6.60 7.77
N LEU A 23 21.54 -5.84 8.82
CA LEU A 23 20.16 -5.72 9.27
C LEU A 23 19.28 -5.07 8.18
N LEU A 24 19.73 -3.98 7.57
CA LEU A 24 18.99 -3.31 6.49
C LEU A 24 18.72 -4.26 5.30
N LEU A 25 19.67 -5.11 4.92
CA LEU A 25 19.47 -6.12 3.88
C LEU A 25 18.30 -7.08 4.20
N LEU A 26 18.09 -7.43 5.47
CA LEU A 26 16.98 -8.29 5.89
C LEU A 26 15.66 -7.53 6.03
N PHE A 27 15.70 -6.27 6.48
CA PHE A 27 14.50 -5.47 6.76
C PHE A 27 13.89 -4.81 5.52
N VAL A 28 14.70 -4.24 4.63
CA VAL A 28 14.24 -3.53 3.42
C VAL A 28 13.31 -4.37 2.54
N PRO A 29 13.63 -5.60 2.13
CA PRO A 29 12.74 -6.40 1.28
C PRO A 29 11.42 -6.72 1.99
N LYS A 30 11.45 -6.97 3.31
CA LYS A 30 10.24 -7.22 4.10
C LYS A 30 9.31 -6.00 4.15
N LEU A 31 9.87 -4.79 4.31
CA LEU A 31 9.12 -3.55 4.31
C LEU A 31 8.45 -3.28 2.95
N ILE A 32 9.17 -3.52 1.85
CA ILE A 32 8.63 -3.38 0.49
C ILE A 32 7.43 -4.32 0.29
N ASN A 33 7.59 -5.61 0.62
CA ASN A 33 6.52 -6.59 0.50
C ASN A 33 5.30 -6.26 1.39
N GLN A 34 5.54 -5.74 2.60
CA GLN A 34 4.46 -5.32 3.50
C GLN A 34 3.70 -4.11 2.95
N LYS A 35 4.41 -3.11 2.39
CA LYS A 35 3.80 -1.95 1.73
C LYS A 35 2.96 -2.39 0.53
N GLU A 36 3.48 -3.28 -0.30
CA GLU A 36 2.74 -3.82 -1.45
C GLU A 36 1.48 -4.58 -0.99
N SER A 37 1.61 -5.46 0.00
CA SER A 37 0.47 -6.21 0.56
C SER A 37 -0.61 -5.29 1.15
N ALA A 38 -0.21 -4.21 1.82
CA ALA A 38 -1.14 -3.21 2.33
C ALA A 38 -1.86 -2.48 1.19
N SER A 39 -1.16 -2.12 0.12
CA SER A 39 -1.75 -1.51 -1.08
C SER A 39 -2.78 -2.45 -1.73
N LYS A 40 -2.44 -3.74 -1.88
CA LYS A 40 -3.37 -4.74 -2.45
C LYS A 40 -4.63 -4.90 -1.61
N LYS A 41 -4.49 -4.96 -0.28
CA LYS A 41 -5.63 -4.99 0.65
C LYS A 41 -6.50 -3.73 0.56
N SER A 42 -5.86 -2.56 0.42
CA SER A 42 -6.57 -1.30 0.23
C SER A 42 -7.37 -1.30 -1.08
N ASP A 43 -6.74 -1.68 -2.20
CA ASP A 43 -7.41 -1.77 -3.51
C ASP A 43 -8.57 -2.79 -3.45
N ALA A 44 -8.41 -3.94 -2.78
CA ALA A 44 -9.47 -4.92 -2.59
C ALA A 44 -10.65 -4.39 -1.74
N ALA A 45 -10.37 -3.62 -0.70
CA ALA A 45 -11.41 -3.00 0.12
C ALA A 45 -12.19 -1.95 -0.69
N ILE A 46 -11.50 -1.12 -1.48
CA ILE A 46 -12.13 -0.16 -2.38
C ILE A 46 -12.96 -0.89 -3.44
N ALA A 47 -12.43 -1.98 -4.00
CA ALA A 47 -13.16 -2.80 -4.96
C ALA A 47 -14.48 -3.29 -4.38
N LYS A 48 -14.50 -3.71 -3.11
CA LYS A 48 -15.73 -4.15 -2.45
C LYS A 48 -16.76 -3.03 -2.29
N VAL A 49 -16.31 -1.82 -2.02
CA VAL A 49 -17.18 -0.64 -1.98
C VAL A 49 -17.79 -0.38 -3.35
N VAL A 50 -16.99 -0.41 -4.42
CA VAL A 50 -17.48 -0.22 -5.80
C VAL A 50 -18.49 -1.31 -6.19
N GLU A 51 -18.23 -2.59 -5.87
CA GLU A 51 -19.21 -3.68 -6.07
C GLU A 51 -20.53 -3.41 -5.35
N THR A 52 -20.46 -2.88 -4.13
CA THR A 52 -21.67 -2.56 -3.36
C THR A 52 -22.44 -1.42 -4.01
N GLN A 53 -21.76 -0.40 -4.53
CA GLN A 53 -22.40 0.71 -5.25
C GLN A 53 -23.03 0.26 -6.58
N ILE A 54 -22.39 -0.68 -7.28
CA ILE A 54 -22.96 -1.33 -8.46
C ILE A 54 -24.29 -2.01 -8.10
N GLN A 55 -24.31 -2.77 -7.00
CA GLN A 55 -25.53 -3.45 -6.53
C GLN A 55 -26.63 -2.45 -6.16
N VAL A 56 -26.29 -1.34 -5.50
CA VAL A 56 -27.27 -0.28 -5.18
C VAL A 56 -27.86 0.31 -6.46
N TYR A 57 -27.03 0.64 -7.45
CA TYR A 57 -27.51 1.15 -8.74
C TYR A 57 -28.40 0.13 -9.46
N GLU A 58 -28.04 -1.15 -9.44
CA GLU A 58 -28.86 -2.22 -10.01
C GLU A 58 -30.23 -2.33 -9.35
N LEU A 59 -30.32 -2.09 -8.04
CA LEU A 59 -31.60 -2.06 -7.31
C LEU A 59 -32.43 -0.82 -7.67
N ASP A 60 -31.79 0.33 -7.86
CA ASP A 60 -32.47 1.60 -8.15
C ASP A 60 -32.99 1.66 -9.60
N PHE A 61 -32.21 1.15 -10.56
CA PHE A 61 -32.47 1.31 -12.00
C PHE A 61 -32.76 0.01 -12.74
N GLY A 62 -32.64 -1.15 -12.08
CA GLY A 62 -32.91 -2.47 -12.69
C GLY A 62 -31.93 -2.88 -13.79
N LYS A 63 -30.78 -2.22 -13.89
CA LYS A 63 -29.75 -2.48 -14.90
C LYS A 63 -28.35 -2.37 -14.30
N THR A 64 -27.42 -3.17 -14.80
CA THR A 64 -26.00 -3.04 -14.44
C THR A 64 -25.45 -1.71 -14.96
N PRO A 65 -24.85 -0.87 -14.10
CA PRO A 65 -24.32 0.42 -14.52
C PRO A 65 -23.07 0.30 -15.38
N THR A 66 -22.85 1.28 -16.26
CA THR A 66 -21.53 1.48 -16.88
C THR A 66 -20.60 2.29 -15.97
N ARG A 67 -19.30 2.31 -16.29
CA ARG A 67 -18.32 3.12 -15.58
C ARG A 67 -18.72 4.60 -15.56
N GLU A 68 -19.15 5.12 -16.69
CA GLU A 68 -19.57 6.50 -16.87
C GLU A 68 -20.80 6.79 -16.02
N GLU A 69 -21.80 5.90 -15.99
CA GLU A 69 -23.00 6.07 -15.17
C GLU A 69 -22.69 6.12 -13.68
N LEU A 70 -21.77 5.29 -13.18
CA LEU A 70 -21.36 5.32 -11.77
C LEU A 70 -20.61 6.61 -11.38
N ILE A 71 -19.84 7.17 -12.31
CA ILE A 71 -19.04 8.38 -12.07
C ILE A 71 -19.93 9.62 -12.21
N ASP A 72 -20.74 9.69 -13.26
CA ASP A 72 -21.60 10.84 -13.57
C ASP A 72 -22.74 10.99 -12.56
N GLN A 73 -23.23 9.87 -12.00
CA GLN A 73 -24.22 9.88 -10.91
C GLN A 73 -23.59 9.87 -9.51
N GLU A 74 -22.27 10.13 -9.40
CA GLU A 74 -21.52 10.26 -8.14
C GLU A 74 -21.57 9.03 -7.20
N TYR A 75 -21.98 7.85 -7.69
CA TYR A 75 -21.93 6.60 -6.92
C TYR A 75 -20.49 6.22 -6.55
N VAL A 76 -19.53 6.51 -7.44
CA VAL A 76 -18.09 6.27 -7.20
C VAL A 76 -17.25 7.39 -7.79
N LYS A 77 -16.12 7.69 -7.13
CA LYS A 77 -15.10 8.57 -7.71
C LYS A 77 -14.26 7.82 -8.73
N LYS A 78 -13.70 8.56 -9.69
CA LYS A 78 -12.80 8.00 -10.72
C LYS A 78 -11.66 7.19 -10.12
N GLU A 79 -11.04 7.69 -9.05
CA GLU A 79 -9.92 7.03 -8.37
C GLU A 79 -10.32 5.70 -7.73
N GLN A 80 -11.56 5.60 -7.26
CA GLN A 80 -12.10 4.37 -6.66
C GLN A 80 -12.38 3.31 -7.74
N TYR A 81 -12.92 3.72 -8.88
CA TYR A 81 -13.12 2.83 -10.01
C TYR A 81 -11.79 2.36 -10.60
N ASP A 82 -10.80 3.24 -10.72
CA ASP A 82 -9.46 2.87 -11.19
C ASP A 82 -8.78 1.88 -10.21
N ALA A 83 -9.04 2.00 -8.89
CA ALA A 83 -8.59 1.02 -7.89
C ALA A 83 -9.31 -0.33 -8.03
N TYR A 84 -10.61 -0.32 -8.34
CA TYR A 84 -11.38 -1.52 -8.65
C TYR A 84 -10.82 -2.26 -9.87
N GLU A 85 -10.48 -1.54 -10.96
CA GLU A 85 -9.84 -2.15 -12.13
C GLU A 85 -8.46 -2.76 -11.82
N ARG A 86 -7.66 -2.09 -10.97
CA ARG A 86 -6.37 -2.62 -10.52
C ARG A 86 -6.53 -3.88 -9.69
N ALA A 87 -7.54 -3.94 -8.81
CA ALA A 87 -7.82 -5.12 -8.01
C ALA A 87 -8.25 -6.31 -8.87
N GLN A 88 -9.02 -6.07 -9.93
CA GLN A 88 -9.48 -7.10 -10.89
C GLN A 88 -8.34 -7.68 -11.75
N LYS A 89 -7.36 -6.86 -12.13
CA LYS A 89 -6.21 -7.28 -12.97
C LYS A 89 -5.12 -8.02 -12.19
N GLN A 90 -5.18 -8.03 -10.87
CA GLN A 90 -4.21 -8.77 -10.06
C GLN A 90 -4.54 -10.27 -10.10
N PRO A 91 -3.57 -11.15 -10.39
CA PRO A 91 -3.79 -12.59 -10.27
C PRO A 91 -4.17 -12.93 -8.81
N LYS A 92 -5.17 -13.81 -8.66
CA LYS A 92 -5.60 -14.33 -7.36
C LYS A 92 -4.47 -15.02 -6.61
#